data_AF-A0A956EBZ8-F1
#
_entry.id   AF-A0A956EBZ8-F1
#
_cell.length_a   1.000
_cell.length_b   1.000
_cell.length_c   1.000
_cell.angle_alpha   90.00
_cell.angle_beta   90.00
_cell.angle_gamma   90.00
#
_symmetry.space_group_name_H-M   'P 1'
#
loop_
_entity.id
_entity.type
_entity.pdbx_description
1 polymer ?
#
loop_
_entity_poly.entity_id
_entity_poly.type
_entity_poly.pdbx_seq_one_letter_code
_entity_poly.pdbx_strand_id
1 'polypeptide(L)'
;MSEPEKTEPREQPESQEQPESQEQPAEAQEKRTSLDVKGAAIPVLVTLLLAIFIVYPYVKDLREHGAQTITNAAKQHAEQAQQQQLVVSEEATALLDGLKRGDRVKDFEVLMVRGPRQKRIEIELGRAETTLRVFVSRLDSVKLVPPRKTQMYAVYYEDAKPNGDALSSEEYLAIVEAIAKRVEKQERQVSMPDNL
;
A
#
# COMPACT_ATOMS: atom_id res chain seq x y z
N MET A 1 -13.42 33.83 51.31
CA MET A 1 -14.80 33.86 50.77
C MET A 1 -14.81 32.88 49.62
N SER A 2 -15.57 31.81 49.81
CA SER A 2 -15.65 30.67 48.93
C SER A 2 -16.88 30.83 48.04
N GLU A 3 -16.74 30.70 46.73
CA GLU A 3 -17.86 30.41 45.84
C GLU A 3 -17.56 29.13 45.06
N PRO A 4 -18.43 28.10 45.13
CA PRO A 4 -18.30 26.88 44.36
C PRO A 4 -18.97 27.06 42.99
N GLU A 5 -18.21 26.87 41.91
CA GLU A 5 -18.77 26.85 40.56
C GLU A 5 -19.39 25.48 40.25
N LYS A 6 -20.55 25.57 39.60
CA LYS A 6 -21.63 24.60 39.52
C LYS A 6 -21.40 23.65 38.36
N THR A 7 -21.33 22.35 38.66
CA THR A 7 -21.28 21.24 37.70
C THR A 7 -22.63 21.11 36.97
N GLU A 8 -22.64 21.22 35.65
CA GLU A 8 -23.76 20.78 34.81
C GLU A 8 -23.38 19.47 34.07
N PRO A 9 -24.15 18.38 34.27
CA PRO A 9 -23.98 17.15 33.49
C PRO A 9 -24.74 17.28 32.16
N ARG A 10 -24.02 17.18 31.05
CA ARG A 10 -24.63 17.04 29.73
C ARG A 10 -24.89 15.57 29.45
N GLU A 11 -26.16 15.18 29.58
CA GLU A 11 -26.70 13.97 28.98
C GLU A 11 -26.53 14.04 27.46
N GLN A 12 -26.05 12.95 26.85
CA GLN A 12 -26.21 12.74 25.41
C GLN A 12 -26.85 11.38 25.13
N PRO A 13 -27.72 11.33 24.11
CA PRO A 13 -28.83 10.39 24.03
C PRO A 13 -28.50 9.03 23.40
N GLU A 14 -29.30 8.06 23.83
CA GLU A 14 -29.82 6.88 23.13
C GLU A 14 -29.31 6.56 21.72
N SER A 15 -28.61 5.42 21.66
CA SER A 15 -28.95 4.25 20.83
C SER A 15 -29.79 4.49 19.57
N GLN A 16 -29.16 4.35 18.41
CA GLN A 16 -29.86 3.97 17.19
C GLN A 16 -29.40 2.58 16.76
N GLU A 17 -30.28 1.60 17.00
CA GLU A 17 -30.26 0.29 16.33
C GLU A 17 -30.39 0.50 14.82
N GLN A 18 -29.50 -0.09 14.03
CA GLN A 18 -29.67 -0.25 12.60
C GLN A 18 -30.08 -1.68 12.27
N PRO A 19 -31.05 -1.86 11.35
CA PRO A 19 -31.75 -3.12 11.16
C PRO A 19 -30.97 -4.15 10.33
N GLU A 20 -31.28 -5.38 10.70
CA GLU A 20 -31.24 -6.64 9.96
C GLU A 20 -31.47 -6.58 8.45
N SER A 21 -30.79 -7.53 7.79
CA SER A 21 -31.27 -8.35 6.67
C SER A 21 -31.20 -7.77 5.26
N GLN A 22 -30.37 -8.42 4.43
CA GLN A 22 -30.82 -8.95 3.14
C GLN A 22 -29.91 -10.07 2.64
N GLU A 23 -30.39 -11.29 2.86
CA GLU A 23 -30.01 -12.52 2.17
C GLU A 23 -30.48 -12.42 0.70
N GLN A 24 -29.58 -12.65 -0.27
CA GLN A 24 -29.96 -12.81 -1.68
C GLN A 24 -29.53 -14.20 -2.19
N PRO A 25 -30.46 -14.99 -2.77
CA PRO A 25 -30.20 -16.35 -3.19
C PRO A 25 -29.59 -16.42 -4.59
N ALA A 26 -28.93 -17.55 -4.82
CA ALA A 26 -28.35 -18.01 -6.06
C ALA A 26 -29.41 -18.22 -7.17
N GLU A 27 -29.09 -17.83 -8.39
CA GLU A 27 -29.66 -18.48 -9.60
C GLU A 27 -28.59 -18.71 -10.67
N ALA A 28 -28.48 -19.99 -11.02
CA ALA A 28 -27.72 -20.54 -12.12
C ALA A 28 -28.53 -20.41 -13.43
N GLN A 29 -27.88 -20.00 -14.53
CA GLN A 29 -28.42 -20.24 -15.87
C GLN A 29 -27.31 -20.73 -16.80
N GLU A 30 -27.16 -22.05 -16.84
CA GLU A 30 -26.38 -22.78 -17.83
C GLU A 30 -27.24 -22.94 -19.11
N LYS A 31 -27.15 -22.00 -20.05
CA LYS A 31 -27.75 -22.14 -21.39
C LYS A 31 -26.80 -22.93 -22.30
N ARG A 32 -26.97 -24.25 -22.35
CA ARG A 32 -26.38 -25.11 -23.38
C ARG A 32 -27.22 -25.04 -24.66
N THR A 33 -26.71 -24.35 -25.68
CA THR A 33 -27.26 -24.41 -27.03
C THR A 33 -26.63 -25.57 -27.79
N SER A 34 -27.41 -26.62 -28.03
CA SER A 34 -27.08 -27.69 -28.96
C SER A 34 -27.35 -27.22 -30.40
N LEU A 35 -26.29 -27.00 -31.18
CA LEU A 35 -26.40 -26.78 -32.63
C LEU A 35 -26.32 -28.13 -33.36
N ASP A 36 -27.46 -28.57 -33.89
CA ASP A 36 -27.54 -29.67 -34.85
C ASP A 36 -27.19 -29.11 -36.25
N VAL A 37 -26.08 -29.56 -36.83
CA VAL A 37 -25.64 -29.15 -38.17
C VAL A 37 -25.45 -30.39 -39.03
N LYS A 38 -26.57 -30.92 -39.54
CA LYS A 38 -26.55 -31.86 -40.66
C LYS A 38 -26.70 -31.10 -41.97
N GLY A 39 -25.64 -31.11 -42.78
CA GLY A 39 -25.74 -30.97 -44.23
C GLY A 39 -25.32 -29.63 -44.83
N ALA A 40 -24.01 -29.37 -44.94
CA ALA A 40 -23.40 -28.53 -45.99
C ALA A 40 -21.86 -28.56 -45.88
N ALA A 41 -21.25 -29.75 -46.00
CA ALA A 41 -19.86 -29.98 -45.56
C ALA A 41 -18.75 -29.63 -46.58
N ILE A 42 -18.99 -28.86 -47.65
CA ILE A 42 -17.96 -28.71 -48.70
C ILE A 42 -17.56 -27.25 -49.04
N PRO A 43 -18.42 -26.22 -49.07
CA PRO A 43 -17.93 -24.87 -49.40
C PRO A 43 -17.27 -24.11 -48.22
N VAL A 44 -17.57 -24.47 -46.97
CA VAL A 44 -17.08 -23.75 -45.76
C VAL A 44 -15.58 -23.98 -45.51
N LEU A 45 -15.07 -25.16 -45.88
CA LEU A 45 -13.69 -25.56 -45.62
C LEU A 45 -12.68 -24.73 -46.45
N VAL A 46 -13.07 -24.32 -47.65
CA VAL A 46 -12.23 -23.49 -48.54
C VAL A 46 -12.18 -22.03 -48.05
N THR A 47 -13.29 -21.48 -47.55
CA THR A 47 -13.31 -20.11 -47.01
C THR A 47 -12.54 -20.00 -45.69
N LEU A 48 -12.58 -21.03 -44.85
CA LEU A 48 -11.82 -21.09 -43.60
C LEU A 48 -10.31 -21.12 -43.84
N LEU A 49 -9.85 -21.88 -44.84
CA LEU A 49 -8.42 -21.96 -45.19
C LEU A 49 -7.89 -20.64 -45.77
N LEU A 50 -8.69 -19.92 -46.56
CA LEU A 50 -8.34 -18.59 -47.07
C LEU A 50 -8.28 -17.52 -45.96
N ALA A 51 -9.22 -17.56 -45.01
CA ALA A 51 -9.18 -16.68 -43.83
C ALA A 51 -7.95 -16.94 -42.95
N ILE A 52 -7.57 -18.21 -42.77
CA ILE A 52 -6.32 -18.57 -42.07
C ILE A 52 -5.11 -18.00 -42.83
N PHE A 53 -5.03 -18.15 -44.15
CA PHE A 53 -3.86 -17.67 -44.90
C PHE A 53 -3.69 -16.14 -44.92
N ILE A 54 -4.79 -15.38 -44.86
CA ILE A 54 -4.75 -13.91 -44.83
C ILE A 54 -4.52 -13.37 -43.42
N VAL A 55 -5.13 -13.98 -42.39
CA VAL A 55 -5.05 -13.49 -41.00
C VAL A 55 -3.78 -13.96 -40.30
N TYR A 56 -3.26 -15.16 -40.61
CA TYR A 56 -2.09 -15.73 -39.94
C TYR A 56 -0.80 -14.89 -40.05
N PRO A 57 -0.42 -14.28 -41.20
CA PRO A 57 0.76 -13.43 -41.23
C PRO A 57 0.59 -12.16 -40.38
N TYR A 58 -0.63 -11.60 -40.30
CA TYR A 58 -0.91 -10.42 -39.47
C TYR A 58 -0.83 -10.71 -37.96
N VAL A 59 -1.31 -11.87 -37.51
CA VAL A 59 -1.21 -12.27 -36.08
C VAL A 59 0.24 -12.58 -35.68
N LYS A 60 1.07 -13.07 -36.61
CA LYS A 60 2.48 -13.38 -36.34
C LYS A 60 3.31 -12.10 -36.14
N ASP A 61 3.07 -11.06 -36.92
CA ASP A 61 3.82 -9.79 -36.86
C ASP A 61 3.54 -8.98 -35.58
N LEU A 62 2.28 -9.02 -35.10
CA LEU A 62 1.88 -8.42 -33.81
C LEU A 62 2.56 -9.08 -32.60
N ARG A 63 2.92 -10.36 -32.70
CA ARG A 63 3.54 -11.12 -31.59
C ARG A 63 5.03 -10.85 -31.45
N GLU A 64 5.73 -10.60 -32.56
CA GLU A 64 7.18 -10.36 -32.54
C GLU A 64 7.52 -8.91 -32.18
N HIS A 65 6.73 -7.92 -32.62
CA HIS A 65 6.95 -6.51 -32.27
C HIS A 65 6.37 -6.09 -30.91
N GLY A 66 5.32 -6.76 -30.41
CA GLY A 66 4.76 -6.51 -29.08
C GLY A 66 5.61 -7.04 -27.92
N ALA A 67 6.38 -8.11 -28.14
CA ALA A 67 7.19 -8.71 -27.08
C ALA A 67 8.39 -7.82 -26.67
N GLN A 68 8.98 -7.09 -27.61
CA GLN A 68 10.19 -6.28 -27.34
C GLN A 68 9.88 -4.95 -26.64
N THR A 69 8.73 -4.33 -26.92
CA THR A 69 8.32 -3.07 -26.28
C THR A 69 7.98 -3.26 -24.80
N ILE A 70 7.38 -4.39 -24.42
CA ILE A 70 7.06 -4.70 -23.01
C ILE A 70 8.34 -4.92 -22.19
N THR A 71 9.36 -5.59 -22.73
CA THR A 71 10.64 -5.80 -22.04
C THR A 71 11.41 -4.50 -21.78
N ASN A 72 11.41 -3.56 -22.75
CA ASN A 72 12.12 -2.30 -22.58
C ASN A 72 11.42 -1.37 -21.58
N ALA A 73 10.08 -1.32 -21.60
CA ALA A 73 9.31 -0.57 -20.62
C ALA A 73 9.51 -1.14 -19.20
N ALA A 74 9.44 -2.48 -19.03
CA ALA A 74 9.68 -3.12 -17.74
C ALA A 74 11.11 -2.87 -17.21
N LYS A 75 12.12 -2.89 -18.10
CA LYS A 75 13.51 -2.59 -17.73
C LYS A 75 13.71 -1.13 -17.35
N GLN A 76 13.13 -0.18 -18.10
CA GLN A 76 13.19 1.24 -17.76
C GLN A 76 12.47 1.55 -16.44
N HIS A 77 11.33 0.91 -16.17
CA HIS A 77 10.66 1.04 -14.88
C HIS A 77 11.45 0.41 -13.74
N ALA A 78 12.11 -0.73 -13.95
CA ALA A 78 12.99 -1.34 -12.95
C ALA A 78 14.24 -0.50 -12.67
N GLU A 79 14.86 0.08 -13.70
CA GLU A 79 16.01 0.99 -13.57
C GLU A 79 15.60 2.31 -12.92
N GLN A 80 14.43 2.88 -13.26
CA GLN A 80 13.89 4.04 -12.56
C GLN A 80 13.52 3.72 -11.11
N ALA A 81 13.00 2.54 -10.80
CA ALA A 81 12.73 2.12 -9.42
C ALA A 81 14.02 1.94 -8.62
N GLN A 82 15.11 1.47 -9.25
CA GLN A 82 16.44 1.41 -8.64
C GLN A 82 17.05 2.80 -8.47
N GLN A 83 16.90 3.70 -9.44
CA GLN A 83 17.38 5.09 -9.33
C GLN A 83 16.54 5.94 -8.38
N GLN A 84 15.28 5.56 -8.12
CA GLN A 84 14.43 6.12 -7.07
C GLN A 84 14.67 5.49 -5.70
N GLN A 85 15.77 4.74 -5.52
CA GLN A 85 16.43 4.66 -4.22
C GLN A 85 16.96 6.05 -3.86
N LEU A 86 16.02 6.95 -3.57
CA LEU A 86 16.26 8.27 -3.00
C LEU A 86 17.18 8.06 -1.81
N VAL A 87 18.39 8.57 -1.93
CA VAL A 87 19.41 8.56 -0.89
C VAL A 87 18.75 9.09 0.38
N VAL A 88 18.63 8.23 1.39
CA VAL A 88 18.21 8.64 2.72
C VAL A 88 19.33 9.51 3.27
N SER A 89 19.00 10.69 3.78
CA SER A 89 20.02 11.55 4.37
C SER A 89 20.70 10.83 5.56
N GLU A 90 21.97 11.13 5.81
CA GLU A 90 22.68 10.50 6.93
C GLU A 90 22.02 10.86 8.27
N GLU A 91 21.48 12.06 8.39
CA GLU A 91 20.76 12.55 9.57
C GLU A 91 19.45 11.80 9.77
N ALA A 92 18.69 11.54 8.70
CA ALA A 92 17.46 10.74 8.78
C ALA A 92 17.76 9.29 9.20
N THR A 93 18.85 8.73 8.69
CA THR A 93 19.31 7.39 9.08
C THR A 93 19.75 7.35 10.55
N ALA A 94 20.50 8.36 11.00
CA ALA A 94 20.95 8.50 12.38
C ALA A 94 19.77 8.69 13.35
N LEU A 95 18.76 9.49 12.99
CA LEU A 95 17.55 9.67 13.78
C LEU A 95 16.77 8.36 14.00
N LEU A 96 16.85 7.43 13.04
CA LEU A 96 16.24 6.10 13.13
C LEU A 96 17.15 5.05 13.79
N ASP A 97 18.21 5.46 14.50
CA ASP A 97 19.18 4.54 15.14
C ASP A 97 19.87 3.63 14.11
N GLY A 98 20.15 4.15 12.91
CA GLY A 98 20.81 3.41 11.83
C GLY A 98 19.90 2.43 11.08
N LEU A 99 18.57 2.51 11.25
CA LEU A 99 17.62 1.60 10.61
C LEU A 99 17.77 1.61 9.08
N LYS A 100 18.00 0.43 8.50
CA LYS A 100 18.22 0.25 7.05
C LYS A 100 17.38 -0.89 6.48
N ARG A 101 17.33 -0.98 5.15
CA ARG A 101 16.68 -2.08 4.44
C ARG A 101 17.25 -3.44 4.89
N GLY A 102 16.35 -4.40 5.12
CA GLY A 102 16.67 -5.74 5.60
C GLY A 102 16.71 -5.88 7.12
N ASP A 103 16.74 -4.77 7.87
CA ASP A 103 16.61 -4.82 9.32
C ASP A 103 15.20 -5.26 9.74
N ARG A 104 15.05 -5.69 11.00
CA ARG A 104 13.75 -6.08 11.56
C ARG A 104 13.25 -5.11 12.62
N VAL A 105 11.95 -4.83 12.55
CA VAL A 105 11.18 -4.10 13.56
C VAL A 105 10.03 -5.00 13.98
N LYS A 106 10.14 -5.60 15.17
CA LYS A 106 9.27 -6.72 15.58
C LYS A 106 9.35 -7.84 14.55
N ASP A 107 8.21 -8.29 14.03
CA ASP A 107 8.12 -9.36 13.02
C ASP A 107 8.10 -8.84 11.57
N PHE A 108 8.37 -7.55 11.37
CA PHE A 108 8.40 -6.91 10.05
C PHE A 108 9.83 -6.65 9.60
N GLU A 109 10.10 -6.90 8.33
CA GLU A 109 11.35 -6.52 7.66
C GLU A 109 11.22 -5.12 7.06
N VAL A 110 12.27 -4.31 7.19
CA VAL A 110 12.35 -3.00 6.54
C VAL A 110 12.60 -3.21 5.05
N LEU A 111 11.57 -2.97 4.25
CA LEU A 111 11.67 -3.01 2.79
C LEU A 111 12.37 -1.77 2.26
N MET A 112 12.15 -0.62 2.92
CA MET A 112 12.60 0.67 2.44
C MET A 112 12.59 1.74 3.53
N VAL A 113 13.53 2.68 3.44
CA VAL A 113 13.52 3.95 4.16
C VAL A 113 13.68 5.04 3.10
N ARG A 114 12.89 6.12 3.16
CA ARG A 114 12.93 7.26 2.24
C ARG A 114 12.81 8.58 3.00
N GLY A 115 13.46 9.62 2.47
CA GLY A 115 13.31 10.99 2.94
C GLY A 115 14.57 11.55 3.61
N PRO A 116 14.51 12.80 4.10
CA PRO A 116 13.30 13.60 4.28
C PRO A 116 12.62 14.04 2.97
N ARG A 117 11.31 13.79 2.81
CA ARG A 117 10.50 14.29 1.68
C ARG A 117 9.13 14.73 2.20
N GLN A 118 8.64 15.89 1.75
CA GLN A 118 7.38 16.46 2.27
C GLN A 118 7.37 16.57 3.80
N LYS A 119 8.50 16.96 4.43
CA LYS A 119 8.60 17.12 5.89
C LYS A 119 8.39 15.83 6.70
N ARG A 120 8.72 14.68 6.09
CA ARG A 120 8.61 13.36 6.73
C ARG A 120 9.66 12.38 6.20
N ILE A 121 10.01 11.43 7.05
CA ILE A 121 10.71 10.19 6.71
C ILE A 121 9.64 9.11 6.55
N GLU A 122 9.71 8.32 5.49
CA GLU A 122 8.82 7.20 5.21
C GLU A 122 9.58 5.88 5.37
N ILE A 123 9.00 4.95 6.11
CA ILE A 123 9.55 3.63 6.39
C ILE A 123 8.53 2.61 5.93
N GLU A 124 8.89 1.80 4.94
CA GLU A 124 8.04 0.71 4.45
C GLU A 124 8.52 -0.61 5.05
N LEU A 125 7.58 -1.30 5.69
CA LEU A 125 7.76 -2.52 6.45
C LEU A 125 6.96 -3.65 5.77
N GLY A 126 7.50 -4.86 5.73
CA GLY A 126 6.86 -6.02 5.11
C GLY A 126 6.87 -7.25 6.01
N ARG A 127 5.76 -7.99 6.02
CA ARG A 127 5.63 -9.31 6.64
C ARG A 127 4.69 -10.17 5.78
N ALA A 128 5.21 -11.23 5.18
CA ALA A 128 4.48 -12.06 4.22
C ALA A 128 3.86 -11.20 3.10
N GLU A 129 2.53 -11.21 2.94
CA GLU A 129 1.80 -10.46 1.91
C GLU A 129 1.31 -9.08 2.40
N THR A 130 1.66 -8.69 3.62
CA THR A 130 1.25 -7.44 4.24
C THR A 130 2.39 -6.43 4.25
N THR A 131 2.11 -5.22 3.78
CA THR A 131 3.01 -4.07 3.86
C THR A 131 2.43 -3.00 4.77
N LEU A 132 3.28 -2.25 5.45
CA LEU A 132 2.90 -1.13 6.31
C LEU A 132 3.83 0.06 6.05
N ARG A 133 3.27 1.27 5.97
CA ARG A 133 4.05 2.51 5.91
C ARG A 133 3.95 3.27 7.22
N VAL A 134 5.11 3.55 7.79
CA VAL A 134 5.27 4.37 9.00
C VAL A 134 5.95 5.66 8.60
N PHE A 135 5.47 6.77 9.15
CA PHE A 135 6.01 8.10 8.90
C PHE A 135 6.54 8.70 10.19
N VAL A 136 7.68 9.38 10.07
CA VAL A 136 8.26 10.21 11.13
C VAL A 136 8.35 11.63 10.60
N SER A 137 7.72 12.58 11.29
CA SER A 137 7.70 13.99 10.89
C SER A 137 7.84 14.87 12.12
N ARG A 138 8.14 16.16 11.92
CA ARG A 138 8.10 17.10 13.04
C ARG A 138 6.69 17.24 13.62
N LEU A 139 6.60 17.52 14.91
CA LEU A 139 5.31 17.68 15.60
C LEU A 139 4.44 18.79 15.00
N ASP A 140 5.05 19.87 14.51
CA ASP A 140 4.36 21.03 13.92
C ASP A 140 3.91 20.82 12.47
N SER A 141 4.34 19.74 11.81
CA SER A 141 4.00 19.46 10.41
C SER A 141 2.74 18.62 10.25
N VAL A 142 2.26 17.96 11.32
CA VAL A 142 1.11 17.04 11.28
C VAL A 142 -0.17 17.72 11.74
N LYS A 143 -1.22 17.63 10.92
CA LYS A 143 -2.56 18.18 11.25
C LYS A 143 -3.40 17.26 12.13
N LEU A 144 -3.18 15.95 12.03
CA LEU A 144 -3.91 14.93 12.79
C LEU A 144 -3.19 14.57 14.09
N VAL A 145 -3.91 14.01 15.05
CA VAL A 145 -3.30 13.50 16.29
C VAL A 145 -2.58 12.18 15.95
N PRO A 146 -1.23 12.16 15.97
CA PRO A 146 -0.50 10.92 15.70
C PRO A 146 -0.71 9.93 16.86
N PRO A 147 -0.70 8.61 16.58
CA PRO A 147 -0.81 7.58 17.61
C PRO A 147 0.32 7.66 18.64
N ARG A 148 1.51 8.09 18.22
CA ARG A 148 2.66 8.32 19.10
C ARG A 148 3.36 9.64 18.82
N LYS A 149 3.86 10.25 19.90
CA LYS A 149 4.64 11.50 19.90
C LYS A 149 5.90 11.29 20.73
N THR A 150 7.00 11.84 20.24
CA THR A 150 8.25 12.04 20.98
C THR A 150 8.34 13.50 21.41
N GLN A 151 9.50 13.97 21.89
CA GLN A 151 9.65 15.37 22.25
C GLN A 151 9.60 16.30 21.03
N MET A 152 10.15 15.87 19.89
CA MET A 152 10.26 16.70 18.69
C MET A 152 9.48 16.17 17.48
N TYR A 153 9.15 14.89 17.46
CA TYR A 153 8.57 14.22 16.30
C TYR A 153 7.23 13.54 16.58
N ALA A 154 6.39 13.51 15.55
CA ALA A 154 5.20 12.68 15.44
C ALA A 154 5.54 11.37 14.71
N VAL A 155 5.02 10.25 15.20
CA VAL A 155 5.14 8.95 14.54
C VAL A 155 3.75 8.38 14.29
N TYR A 156 3.44 8.09 13.03
CA TYR A 156 2.13 7.65 12.60
C TYR A 156 2.24 6.69 11.41
N TYR A 157 1.13 6.09 11.02
CA TYR A 157 1.05 5.18 9.88
C TYR A 157 -0.05 5.63 8.92
N GLU A 158 0.09 5.28 7.65
CA GLU A 158 -1.02 5.29 6.70
C GLU A 158 -1.26 3.84 6.29
N ASP A 159 -2.52 3.44 6.13
CA ASP A 159 -2.85 2.09 5.65
C ASP A 159 -2.26 1.90 4.26
N ALA A 160 -1.18 1.11 4.20
CA ALA A 160 -0.71 0.55 2.96
C ALA A 160 -1.71 -0.56 2.60
N LYS A 161 -2.33 -0.45 1.42
CA LYS A 161 -3.31 -1.41 0.89
C LYS A 161 -2.82 -2.83 1.17
N PRO A 162 -3.41 -3.56 2.14
CA PRO A 162 -2.96 -4.90 2.42
C PRO A 162 -3.35 -5.74 1.20
N ASN A 163 -2.35 -6.33 0.54
CA ASN A 163 -2.63 -7.38 -0.45
C ASN A 163 -3.00 -8.69 0.26
N GLY A 164 -2.69 -8.81 1.57
CA GLY A 164 -3.07 -9.92 2.45
C GLY A 164 -4.01 -9.49 3.59
N ASP A 165 -3.92 -10.19 4.73
CA ASP A 165 -4.77 -9.92 5.90
C ASP A 165 -4.52 -8.53 6.49
N ALA A 166 -5.62 -7.89 6.92
CA ALA A 166 -5.56 -6.63 7.65
C ALA A 166 -4.85 -6.83 8.99
N LEU A 167 -3.92 -5.95 9.33
CA LEU A 167 -3.28 -5.97 10.65
C LEU A 167 -4.29 -5.56 11.72
N SER A 168 -4.16 -6.12 12.90
CA SER A 168 -4.91 -5.65 14.06
C SER A 168 -4.41 -4.27 14.51
N SER A 169 -5.29 -3.47 15.12
CA SER A 169 -4.92 -2.15 15.69
C SER A 169 -3.74 -2.24 16.68
N GLU A 170 -3.67 -3.34 17.44
CA GLU A 170 -2.57 -3.57 18.39
C GLU A 170 -1.22 -3.73 17.67
N GLU A 171 -1.19 -4.46 16.54
CA GLU A 171 0.02 -4.63 15.74
C GLU A 171 0.50 -3.30 15.14
N TYR A 172 -0.41 -2.50 14.58
CA TYR A 172 -0.07 -1.16 14.08
C TYR A 172 0.58 -0.31 15.18
N LEU A 173 -0.05 -0.26 16.36
CA LEU A 173 0.45 0.53 17.49
C LEU A 173 1.78 0.00 18.02
N ALA A 174 1.98 -1.32 18.06
CA ALA A 174 3.23 -1.93 18.51
C ALA A 174 4.41 -1.60 17.58
N ILE A 175 4.17 -1.53 16.27
CA ILE A 175 5.18 -1.15 15.27
C ILE A 175 5.51 0.34 15.38
N VAL A 176 4.48 1.19 15.42
CA VAL A 176 4.65 2.64 15.59
C VAL A 176 5.40 2.95 16.88
N GLU A 177 5.08 2.27 17.98
CA GLU A 177 5.79 2.40 19.25
C GLU A 177 7.27 1.99 19.14
N ALA A 178 7.56 0.91 18.42
CA ALA A 178 8.93 0.46 18.24
C ALA A 178 9.78 1.48 17.46
N ILE A 179 9.20 2.12 16.43
CA ILE A 179 9.86 3.21 15.71
C ILE A 179 10.00 4.45 16.59
N ALA A 180 8.94 4.85 17.31
CA ALA A 180 8.96 6.01 18.20
C ALA A 180 10.05 5.91 19.27
N LYS A 181 10.25 4.73 19.88
CA LYS A 181 11.34 4.52 20.86
C LYS A 181 12.73 4.70 20.27
N ARG A 182 12.94 4.32 19.00
CA ARG A 182 14.22 4.55 18.31
C ARG A 182 14.45 6.04 18.09
N VAL A 183 13.43 6.76 17.62
CA VAL A 183 13.47 8.21 17.42
C VAL A 183 13.72 8.93 18.75
N GLU A 184 12.99 8.58 19.81
CA GLU A 184 13.14 9.19 21.15
C GLU A 184 14.57 9.00 21.71
N LYS A 185 15.18 7.85 21.47
CA LYS A 185 16.57 7.59 21.88
C LYS A 185 17.57 8.51 21.16
N GLN A 186 17.31 8.80 19.88
CA GLN A 186 18.24 9.53 19.01
C GLN A 186 17.96 11.02 18.88
N GLU A 187 16.74 11.48 19.16
CA GLU A 187 16.33 12.87 18.94
C GLU A 187 17.17 13.89 19.73
N ARG A 188 17.79 13.47 20.84
CA ARG A 188 18.67 14.33 21.65
C ARG A 188 20.14 14.33 21.21
N GLN A 189 20.52 13.37 20.37
CA GLN A 189 21.92 13.11 20.01
C GLN A 189 22.23 13.53 18.57
N VAL A 190 21.20 13.54 17.72
CA VAL A 190 21.32 13.82 16.29
C VAL A 190 20.72 15.19 16.00
N SER A 191 21.39 15.97 15.16
CA SER A 191 20.82 17.21 14.62
C SER A 191 19.52 16.92 13.87
N MET A 192 18.57 17.84 13.92
CA MET A 192 17.32 17.70 13.18
C MET A 192 17.63 17.54 11.68
N PRO A 193 17.09 16.51 10.98
CA PRO A 193 17.33 16.33 9.56
C PRO A 193 16.83 17.55 8.76
N ASP A 194 17.65 18.00 7.81
CA ASP A 194 17.26 19.08 6.92
C ASP A 194 16.01 18.70 6.13
N ASN A 195 15.04 19.63 6.05
CA ASN A 195 13.76 19.45 5.37
C ASN A 195 12.75 18.49 6.05
N LEU A 196 12.91 18.21 7.35
CA LEU A 196 11.84 17.64 8.19
C LEU A 196 10.82 18.69 8.67
#